data_AF-Q6IH44-F1
#
_entry.id   AF-Q6IH44-F1
#
_cell.length_a   1.000
_cell.length_b   1.000
_cell.length_c   1.000
_cell.angle_alpha   90.00
_cell.angle_beta   90.00
_cell.angle_gamma   90.00
#
_symmetry.space_group_name_H-M   'P 1'
#
loop_
_entity.id
_entity.type
_entity.pdbx_description
1 polymer ?
#
loop_
_entity_poly.entity_id
_entity_poly.type
_entity_poly.pdbx_seq_one_letter_code
_entity_poly.pdbx_strand_id
1 'polypeptide(L)'
;MLRKENSNLKRILVSGECPPVTLDGDTITTTSTPNYLGLTLDRRLTWGPHINRKRIQANIRLKQLHWLIGKKSKRPSLPRNSAIHEELGIPWVDDEIYRHSVRYASRLENHPNHLAINILDNSQSLRRLQKTHPLDLTQH
;
A
#
# COMPACT_ATOMS: atom_id res chain seq x y z
N MET A 1 15.71 -44.17 -21.93
CA MET A 1 14.75 -43.11 -22.32
C MET A 1 13.79 -42.84 -21.17
N LEU A 2 13.91 -41.63 -20.60
CA LEU A 2 12.91 -40.77 -19.94
C LEU A 2 11.75 -41.30 -19.07
N ARG A 3 11.62 -40.62 -17.91
CA ARG A 3 10.44 -40.21 -17.11
C ARG A 3 9.77 -41.20 -16.15
N LYS A 4 9.90 -40.87 -14.85
CA LYS A 4 8.82 -40.34 -13.98
C LYS A 4 9.46 -39.87 -12.66
N GLU A 5 9.70 -38.57 -12.47
CA GLU A 5 8.77 -37.59 -11.90
C GLU A 5 8.38 -37.83 -10.42
N ASN A 6 8.90 -36.95 -9.57
CA ASN A 6 8.21 -36.30 -8.45
C ASN A 6 7.70 -37.16 -7.28
N SER A 7 8.60 -37.66 -6.42
CA SER A 7 8.22 -38.34 -5.16
C SER A 7 8.60 -37.63 -3.86
N ASN A 8 9.21 -36.43 -3.87
CA ASN A 8 9.67 -35.80 -2.61
C ASN A 8 9.18 -34.36 -2.36
N LEU A 9 8.10 -33.93 -3.03
CA LEU A 9 7.35 -32.73 -2.63
C LEU A 9 6.34 -33.06 -1.53
N LYS A 10 6.83 -33.41 -0.33
CA LYS A 10 6.02 -33.45 0.91
C LYS A 10 6.71 -32.67 2.04
N ARG A 11 6.33 -31.39 2.09
CA ARG A 11 6.17 -30.51 3.26
C ARG A 11 6.62 -31.07 4.62
N ILE A 12 7.57 -30.38 5.24
CA ILE A 12 7.55 -30.05 6.67
C ILE A 12 8.00 -28.58 6.78
N LEU A 13 7.07 -27.64 6.95
CA LEU A 13 7.42 -26.30 7.44
C LEU A 13 7.66 -26.43 8.94
N VAL A 14 8.90 -26.77 9.30
CA VAL A 14 9.37 -26.69 10.69
C VAL A 14 9.33 -25.22 11.10
N SER A 15 8.69 -24.90 12.22
CA SER A 15 8.74 -23.58 12.85
C SER A 15 10.11 -23.36 13.52
N GLY A 16 11.17 -23.41 12.72
CA GLY A 16 12.52 -23.01 13.10
C GLY A 16 12.76 -21.55 12.76
N GLU A 17 13.60 -20.87 13.55
CA GLU A 17 14.17 -19.59 13.16
C GLU A 17 14.80 -19.75 11.77
N CYS A 18 14.44 -18.85 10.86
CA CYS A 18 14.99 -18.92 9.50
C CYS A 18 16.51 -18.72 9.61
N PRO A 19 17.33 -19.60 9.03
CA PRO A 19 18.77 -19.39 9.02
C PRO A 19 19.09 -18.03 8.38
N PRO A 20 20.12 -17.32 8.87
CA PRO A 20 20.47 -15.99 8.36
C PRO A 20 20.71 -16.06 6.86
N VAL A 21 19.90 -15.33 6.09
CA VAL A 21 19.99 -15.30 4.63
C VAL A 21 20.95 -14.18 4.23
N THR A 22 21.89 -14.50 3.36
CA THR A 22 22.84 -13.53 2.81
C THR A 22 22.42 -13.14 1.39
N LEU A 23 22.46 -11.85 1.10
CA LEU A 23 22.30 -11.32 -0.25
C LEU A 23 23.57 -10.54 -0.57
N ASP A 24 24.27 -10.90 -1.64
CA ASP A 24 25.55 -10.29 -2.06
C ASP A 24 26.64 -10.22 -0.98
N GLY A 25 26.63 -11.17 -0.02
CA GLY A 25 27.60 -11.26 1.06
C GLY A 25 27.17 -10.59 2.37
N ASP A 26 26.10 -9.79 2.36
CA ASP A 26 25.56 -9.12 3.54
C ASP A 26 24.40 -9.91 4.18
N THR A 27 24.42 -10.05 5.50
CA THR A 27 23.35 -10.75 6.24
C THR A 27 22.12 -9.85 6.39
N ILE A 28 20.96 -10.31 5.92
CA ILE A 28 19.72 -9.52 6.01
C ILE A 28 19.24 -9.50 7.48
N THR A 29 19.00 -8.32 8.03
CA THR A 29 18.43 -8.16 9.38
C THR A 29 16.99 -8.69 9.44
N THR A 30 16.79 -9.82 10.13
CA THR A 30 15.48 -10.48 10.25
C THR A 30 14.56 -9.71 11.20
N THR A 31 13.73 -8.80 10.67
CA THR A 31 12.66 -8.13 11.44
C THR A 31 11.34 -8.88 11.26
N SER A 32 10.61 -9.14 12.35
CA SER A 32 9.31 -9.88 12.34
C SER A 32 8.21 -9.17 11.52
N THR A 33 8.30 -7.85 11.38
CA THR A 33 7.41 -7.02 10.55
C THR A 33 8.20 -6.07 9.68
N PRO A 34 8.71 -6.52 8.52
CA PRO A 34 9.44 -5.62 7.64
C PRO A 34 8.51 -4.54 7.09
N ASN A 35 8.91 -3.27 7.28
CA ASN A 35 8.29 -2.14 6.60
C ASN A 35 8.95 -2.01 5.23
N TYR A 36 8.27 -2.49 4.19
CA TYR A 36 8.75 -2.41 2.81
C TYR A 36 7.97 -1.34 2.05
N LEU A 37 8.66 -0.29 1.58
CA LEU A 37 8.04 0.81 0.82
C LEU A 37 6.85 1.48 1.53
N GLY A 38 6.86 1.50 2.87
CA GLY A 38 5.76 2.05 3.69
C GLY A 38 4.58 1.09 3.92
N LEU A 39 4.72 -0.16 3.52
CA LEU A 39 3.77 -1.24 3.78
C LEU A 39 4.34 -2.17 4.85
N THR A 40 3.50 -2.54 5.83
CA THR A 40 3.90 -3.49 6.89
C THR A 40 3.43 -4.87 6.47
N LEU A 41 4.39 -5.75 6.22
CA LEU A 41 4.14 -7.16 5.91
C LEU A 41 4.36 -7.99 7.18
N ASP A 42 3.59 -9.06 7.34
CA ASP A 42 3.88 -10.05 8.38
C ASP A 42 4.94 -11.06 7.89
N ARG A 43 5.41 -11.92 8.80
CA ARG A 43 6.35 -13.01 8.50
C ARG A 43 5.86 -13.99 7.43
N ARG A 44 4.56 -14.01 7.13
CA ARG A 44 3.93 -14.85 6.09
C ARG A 44 3.70 -14.07 4.78
N LEU A 45 4.22 -12.85 4.67
CA LEU A 45 3.99 -11.93 3.54
C LEU A 45 2.50 -11.63 3.29
N THR A 46 1.69 -11.62 4.34
CA THR A 46 0.29 -11.21 4.27
C THR A 46 0.12 -9.75 4.63
N TRP A 47 -0.92 -9.16 4.05
CA TRP A 47 -1.35 -7.78 4.28
C TRP A 47 -2.19 -7.59 5.55
N GLY A 48 -2.42 -8.66 6.33
CA GLY A 48 -3.36 -8.66 7.46
C GLY A 48 -3.19 -7.49 8.43
N PRO A 49 -1.97 -7.28 8.98
CA PRO A 49 -1.71 -6.16 9.89
C PRO A 49 -1.94 -4.79 9.24
N HIS A 50 -1.53 -4.63 7.98
CA HIS A 50 -1.71 -3.37 7.24
C HIS A 50 -3.19 -3.05 7.01
N ILE A 51 -3.98 -4.03 6.54
CA ILE A 51 -5.41 -3.88 6.29
C ILE A 51 -6.14 -3.51 7.57
N ASN A 52 -5.83 -4.17 8.69
CA ASN A 52 -6.47 -3.87 9.96
C ASN A 52 -6.17 -2.44 10.43
N ARG A 53 -4.90 -2.01 10.34
CA ARG A 53 -4.50 -0.64 10.67
C ARG A 53 -5.23 0.39 9.80
N LYS A 54 -5.33 0.16 8.50
CA LYS A 54 -6.08 1.04 7.58
C LYS A 54 -7.57 1.07 7.89
N ARG A 55 -8.17 -0.07 8.23
CA ARG A 55 -9.57 -0.16 8.66
C ARG A 55 -9.82 0.62 9.94
N ILE A 56 -8.95 0.50 10.94
CA ILE A 56 -9.03 1.27 12.19
C ILE A 56 -8.91 2.77 11.90
N GLN A 57 -7.93 3.17 11.07
CA GLN A 57 -7.75 4.56 10.66
C GLN A 57 -9.01 5.13 10.00
N ALA A 58 -9.62 4.38 9.07
CA ALA A 58 -10.87 4.79 8.41
C ALA A 58 -12.03 4.89 9.40
N ASN A 59 -12.18 3.92 10.32
CA ASN A 59 -13.23 3.94 11.33
C ASN A 59 -13.12 5.14 12.28
N ILE A 60 -11.90 5.53 12.68
CA ILE A 60 -11.68 6.72 13.51
C ILE A 60 -12.14 7.98 12.76
N ARG A 61 -11.74 8.13 11.50
CA ARG A 61 -12.16 9.26 10.65
C ARG A 61 -13.67 9.27 10.44
N LEU A 62 -14.30 8.11 10.22
CA LEU A 62 -15.74 8.00 10.08
C LEU A 62 -16.47 8.44 11.36
N LYS A 63 -15.99 8.03 12.54
CA LYS A 63 -16.54 8.48 13.82
C LYS A 63 -16.45 10.00 14.00
N GLN A 64 -15.34 10.62 13.59
CA GLN A 64 -15.18 12.08 13.63
C GLN A 64 -16.16 12.80 12.72
N LEU A 65 -16.54 12.19 11.59
CA LEU A 65 -17.49 12.76 10.63
C LEU A 65 -18.95 12.32 10.85
N HIS A 66 -19.18 11.37 11.78
CA HIS A 66 -20.49 10.76 11.99
C HIS A 66 -21.57 11.77 12.39
N TRP A 67 -21.21 12.85 13.09
CA TRP A 67 -22.15 13.92 13.46
C TRP A 67 -22.72 14.64 12.23
N LEU A 68 -22.03 14.58 11.09
CA LEU A 68 -22.37 15.25 9.85
C LEU A 68 -23.12 14.34 8.88
N ILE A 69 -22.60 13.13 8.66
CA ILE A 69 -23.15 12.14 7.72
C ILE A 69 -24.17 11.16 8.35
N GLY A 70 -24.33 11.20 9.67
CA GLY A 70 -25.21 10.29 10.40
C GLY A 70 -26.68 10.59 10.18
N LYS A 71 -27.54 9.57 10.25
CA LYS A 71 -29.00 9.67 10.01
C LYS A 71 -29.75 10.66 10.92
N LYS A 72 -29.14 11.07 12.04
CA LYS A 72 -29.69 12.03 13.01
C LYS A 72 -28.96 13.38 12.98
N SER A 73 -28.10 13.63 12.00
CA SER A 73 -27.39 14.91 11.89
C SER A 73 -28.40 16.04 11.70
N LYS A 74 -28.23 17.14 12.43
CA LYS A 74 -29.14 18.31 12.40
C LYS A 74 -29.14 19.00 11.03
N ARG A 75 -28.19 18.64 10.16
CA ARG A 75 -28.08 19.11 8.78
C ARG A 75 -27.62 17.95 7.87
N PRO A 76 -28.55 17.10 7.39
CA PRO A 76 -28.22 15.92 6.59
C PRO A 76 -27.75 16.24 5.16
N SER A 77 -27.90 17.48 4.72
CA SER A 77 -27.53 17.93 3.39
C SER A 77 -26.42 18.98 3.48
N LEU A 78 -25.17 18.55 3.41
CA LEU A 78 -24.15 19.40 2.81
C LEU A 78 -24.51 19.51 1.33
N PRO A 79 -25.01 20.66 0.84
CA PRO A 79 -25.67 20.70 -0.47
C PRO A 79 -24.68 20.60 -1.64
N ARG A 80 -23.38 20.82 -1.38
CA ARG A 80 -22.30 20.82 -2.39
C ARG A 80 -21.02 20.23 -1.80
N ASN A 81 -20.33 19.40 -2.58
CA ASN A 81 -19.01 18.86 -2.25
C ASN A 81 -18.01 19.97 -1.88
N SER A 82 -18.10 21.15 -2.50
CA SER A 82 -17.25 22.30 -2.19
C SER A 82 -17.34 22.77 -0.73
N ALA A 83 -18.55 22.79 -0.16
CA ALA A 83 -18.74 23.20 1.24
C ALA A 83 -18.13 22.19 2.22
N ILE A 84 -18.05 20.91 1.83
CA ILE A 84 -17.38 19.87 2.63
C ILE A 84 -15.89 20.15 2.71
N HIS A 85 -15.27 20.52 1.57
CA HIS A 85 -13.85 20.84 1.51
C HIS A 85 -13.51 22.12 2.30
N GLU A 86 -14.36 23.15 2.18
CA GLU A 86 -14.19 24.44 2.86
C GLU A 86 -14.46 24.35 4.38
N GLU A 87 -15.60 23.80 4.80
CA GLU A 87 -16.00 23.76 6.22
C GLU A 87 -15.19 22.75 7.04
N LEU A 88 -14.76 21.63 6.44
CA LEU A 88 -14.04 20.58 7.16
C LEU A 88 -12.53 20.62 6.95
N GLY A 89 -12.03 21.50 6.08
CA GLY A 89 -10.62 21.56 5.70
C GLY A 89 -10.11 20.24 5.11
N ILE A 90 -11.00 19.45 4.49
CA ILE A 90 -10.63 18.18 3.86
C ILE A 90 -10.18 18.48 2.44
N PRO A 91 -8.99 18.05 2.00
CA PRO A 91 -8.54 18.27 0.63
C PRO A 91 -9.36 17.46 -0.38
N TRP A 92 -9.32 17.85 -1.66
CA TRP A 92 -9.97 17.08 -2.71
C TRP A 92 -9.30 15.72 -2.88
N VAL A 93 -10.08 14.73 -3.33
CA VAL A 93 -9.55 13.38 -3.58
C VAL A 93 -8.42 13.44 -4.61
N ASP A 94 -8.57 14.27 -5.64
CA ASP A 94 -7.54 14.45 -6.67
C ASP A 94 -6.24 15.03 -6.09
N ASP A 95 -6.33 16.03 -5.21
CA ASP A 95 -5.17 16.60 -4.51
C ASP A 95 -4.47 15.58 -3.61
N GLU A 96 -5.23 14.70 -2.95
CA GLU A 96 -4.67 13.65 -2.09
C GLU A 96 -4.05 12.52 -2.92
N ILE A 97 -4.67 12.13 -4.05
CA ILE A 97 -4.09 11.18 -4.99
C ILE A 97 -2.76 11.72 -5.52
N TYR A 98 -2.72 12.99 -5.95
CA TYR A 98 -1.50 13.66 -6.40
C TYR A 98 -0.44 13.73 -5.29
N ARG A 99 -0.80 14.20 -4.09
CA ARG A 99 0.15 14.25 -2.96
C ARG A 99 0.69 12.88 -2.60
N HIS A 100 -0.13 11.84 -2.67
CA HIS A 100 0.32 10.47 -2.43
C HIS A 100 1.21 9.93 -3.53
N SER A 101 0.91 10.21 -4.81
CA SER A 101 1.73 9.76 -5.93
C SER A 101 3.11 10.41 -5.91
N VAL A 102 3.19 11.73 -5.70
CA VAL A 102 4.47 12.46 -5.60
C VAL A 102 5.31 11.91 -4.45
N ARG A 103 4.72 11.77 -3.24
CA ARG A 103 5.45 11.19 -2.09
C ARG A 103 5.92 9.77 -2.35
N TYR A 104 5.15 8.99 -3.10
CA TYR A 104 5.53 7.63 -3.46
C TYR A 104 6.70 7.64 -4.45
N ALA A 105 6.67 8.49 -5.49
CA ALA A 105 7.76 8.66 -6.43
C ALA A 105 9.06 9.08 -5.73
N SER A 106 9.02 10.11 -4.88
CA SER A 106 10.20 10.55 -4.12
C SER A 106 10.74 9.47 -3.17
N ARG A 107 9.88 8.61 -2.63
CA ARG A 107 10.32 7.47 -1.81
C ARG A 107 11.02 6.39 -2.63
N LEU A 108 10.61 6.19 -3.88
CA LEU A 108 11.25 5.24 -4.80
C LEU A 108 12.59 5.77 -5.30
N GLU A 109 12.69 7.06 -5.63
CA GLU A 109 13.93 7.73 -6.05
C GLU A 109 15.01 7.68 -4.97
N ASN A 110 14.63 7.93 -3.70
CA ASN A 110 15.57 7.95 -2.57
C ASN A 110 15.68 6.61 -1.84
N HIS A 111 15.15 5.53 -2.42
CA HIS A 111 15.13 4.23 -1.76
C HIS A 111 16.53 3.59 -1.76
N PRO A 112 16.97 2.90 -0.69
CA PRO A 112 18.25 2.18 -0.69
C PRO A 112 18.35 1.11 -1.79
N ASN A 113 17.22 0.54 -2.21
CA ASN A 113 17.15 -0.34 -3.38
C ASN A 113 17.03 0.51 -4.65
N HIS A 114 18.13 0.65 -5.39
CA HIS A 114 18.21 1.35 -6.68
C HIS A 114 17.26 0.77 -7.75
N LEU A 115 16.91 -0.52 -7.68
CA LEU A 115 15.94 -1.14 -8.60
C LEU A 115 14.51 -0.69 -8.34
N ALA A 116 14.23 -0.08 -7.19
CA ALA A 116 12.89 0.43 -6.88
C ALA A 116 12.46 1.52 -7.87
N ILE A 117 13.40 2.24 -8.50
CA ILE A 117 13.12 3.24 -9.52
C ILE A 117 12.46 2.64 -10.77
N ASN A 118 12.71 1.37 -11.09
CA ASN A 118 12.14 0.70 -12.26
C ASN A 118 10.62 0.48 -12.12
N ILE A 119 10.07 0.60 -10.91
CA ILE A 119 8.61 0.58 -10.68
C ILE A 119 7.96 1.83 -11.27
N LEU A 120 8.72 2.92 -11.47
CA LEU A 120 8.25 4.12 -12.15
C LEU A 120 8.11 3.94 -13.67
N ASP A 121 8.74 2.91 -14.25
CA ASP A 121 8.65 2.65 -15.68
C ASP A 121 7.30 2.04 -16.05
N ASN A 122 6.48 2.88 -16.68
CA ASN A 122 5.13 2.57 -17.10
C ASN A 122 5.02 2.04 -18.55
N SER A 123 6.16 1.83 -19.23
CA SER A 123 6.24 1.54 -20.67
C SER A 123 5.58 0.22 -21.09
N GLN A 124 5.60 -0.81 -20.24
CA GLN A 124 5.05 -2.15 -20.55
C GLN A 124 3.80 -2.52 -19.72
N SER A 125 3.19 -1.57 -19.03
CA SER A 125 2.09 -1.87 -18.09
C SER A 125 0.79 -2.25 -18.83
N LEU A 126 0.32 -3.49 -18.64
CA LEU A 126 -1.03 -3.91 -19.05
C LEU A 126 -2.08 -3.32 -18.10
N ARG A 127 -2.49 -2.07 -18.36
CA ARG A 127 -3.44 -1.36 -17.52
C ARG A 127 -4.90 -1.62 -17.92
N ARG A 128 -5.78 -1.57 -16.92
CA ARG A 128 -7.22 -1.52 -17.14
C ARG A 128 -7.57 -0.22 -17.86
N LEU A 129 -8.28 -0.32 -18.99
CA LEU A 129 -8.74 0.83 -19.76
C LEU A 129 -9.57 1.78 -18.89
N GLN A 130 -9.43 3.09 -19.11
CA GLN A 130 -10.11 4.17 -18.36
C GLN A 130 -9.77 4.25 -16.86
N LYS A 131 -8.62 3.71 -16.43
CA LYS A 131 -8.09 3.94 -15.09
C LYS A 131 -6.81 4.76 -15.17
N THR A 132 -6.82 5.91 -14.51
CA THR A 132 -5.64 6.75 -14.31
C THR A 132 -4.63 6.01 -13.45
N HIS A 133 -3.38 5.90 -13.92
CA HIS A 133 -2.32 5.36 -13.09
C HIS A 133 -1.78 6.47 -12.17
N PRO A 134 -1.53 6.21 -10.88
CA PRO A 134 -1.03 7.25 -9.97
C PRO A 134 0.26 7.92 -10.45
N LEU A 135 1.11 7.21 -11.20
CA LEU A 135 2.35 7.75 -11.75
C LEU A 135 2.14 8.64 -12.99
N ASP A 136 1.00 8.54 -13.69
CA ASP A 136 0.72 9.43 -14.81
C ASP A 136 0.47 10.86 -14.31
N LEU A 137 0.14 11.01 -13.02
CA LEU A 137 -0.10 12.29 -12.36
C LEU A 137 1.18 13.01 -11.95
N THR A 138 2.34 12.35 -12.02
CA THR A 138 3.63 12.93 -11.61
C THR A 138 4.48 13.42 -12.79
N GLN A 139 4.02 13.24 -14.04
CA GLN A 139 4.78 13.58 -15.25
C GLN A 139 4.47 14.96 -15.86
N HIS A 140 4.01 15.93 -15.06
CA HIS A 140 3.72 17.29 -15.50
C HIS A 140 4.76 18.31 -15.02
#